data_AF-A0ABD2PHZ9-F1
#
_entry.id   AF-A0ABD2PHZ9-F1
#
_cell.length_a   1.000
_cell.length_b   1.000
_cell.length_c   1.000
_cell.angle_alpha   90.00
_cell.angle_beta   90.00
_cell.angle_gamma   90.00
#
_symmetry.space_group_name_H-M   'P 1'
#
loop_
_entity.id
_entity.type
_entity.pdbx_description
1 polymer ?
#
loop_
_entity_poly.entity_id
_entity_poly.type
_entity_poly.pdbx_seq_one_letter_code
_entity_poly.pdbx_strand_id
1 'polypeptide(L)'
;MILLKKLRSFLYKFRLVKNEIDERLARAFHLSLAQSDLRYGLLCWGTAANSYLNPLKIIHRSSSKVLLNRKRRYATDLLYNVARILDIRHMYYLNLAVVVIRREEKELKKIEHKYQTRRGCPFLVPRTTSSGGHKSREYIVTKVFNSLPDDPRKI
;
A
#
# COMPACT_ATOMS: atom_id res chain seq x y z
N MET A 1 0.53 -17.46 -7.20
CA MET A 1 0.78 -16.75 -8.49
C MET A 1 -0.49 -16.66 -9.36
N ILE A 2 -1.67 -16.48 -8.75
CA ILE A 2 -2.98 -16.34 -9.44
C ILE A 2 -3.29 -14.86 -9.69
N LEU A 3 -3.07 -14.01 -8.68
CA LEU A 3 -3.24 -12.55 -8.80
C LEU A 3 -2.39 -11.96 -9.93
N LEU A 4 -1.15 -12.43 -10.09
CA LEU A 4 -0.28 -11.97 -11.17
C LEU A 4 -0.88 -12.27 -12.55
N LYS A 5 -1.48 -13.46 -12.74
CA LYS A 5 -2.16 -13.83 -13.99
C LYS A 5 -3.39 -12.94 -14.22
N LYS A 6 -4.17 -12.68 -13.17
CA LYS A 6 -5.33 -11.76 -13.22
C LYS A 6 -4.92 -10.34 -13.64
N LEU A 7 -3.89 -9.78 -13.01
CA LEU A 7 -3.36 -8.44 -13.35
C LEU A 7 -2.76 -8.39 -14.77
N ARG A 8 -2.15 -9.49 -15.26
CA ARG A 8 -1.73 -9.59 -16.67
C ARG A 8 -2.90 -9.57 -17.64
N SER A 9 -4.02 -10.20 -17.29
CA SER A 9 -5.24 -10.12 -18.09
C SER A 9 -5.76 -8.68 -18.16
N PHE A 10 -5.74 -7.94 -17.03
CA PHE A 10 -6.12 -6.53 -17.02
C PHE A 10 -5.25 -5.66 -17.93
N LEU A 11 -3.95 -5.92 -18.01
CA LEU A 11 -3.05 -5.22 -18.93
C LEU A 11 -3.53 -5.31 -20.38
N TYR A 12 -3.98 -6.49 -20.83
CA TYR A 12 -4.51 -6.66 -22.18
C TYR A 12 -5.80 -5.84 -22.36
N LYS A 13 -6.75 -5.94 -21.42
CA LYS A 13 -8.00 -5.17 -21.46
C LYS A 13 -7.76 -3.66 -21.46
N PHE A 14 -6.81 -3.18 -20.66
CA PHE A 14 -6.42 -1.78 -20.61
C PHE A 14 -5.82 -1.29 -21.93
N ARG A 15 -5.09 -2.14 -22.67
CA ARG A 15 -4.57 -1.76 -24.00
C ARG A 15 -5.68 -1.55 -25.03
N LEU A 16 -6.79 -2.27 -24.92
CA LEU A 16 -7.93 -2.12 -25.82
C LEU A 16 -8.68 -0.82 -25.55
N VAL A 17 -8.90 -0.52 -24.27
CA VAL A 17 -9.78 0.58 -23.86
C VAL A 17 -9.05 1.94 -23.78
N LYS A 18 -7.72 1.96 -23.61
CA LYS A 18 -6.94 3.19 -23.31
C LYS A 18 -7.11 4.36 -24.29
N ASN A 19 -7.52 4.11 -25.55
CA ASN A 19 -7.68 5.16 -26.55
C ASN A 19 -9.07 5.79 -26.54
N GLU A 20 -10.05 5.09 -25.95
CA GLU A 20 -11.47 5.46 -25.97
C GLU A 20 -11.93 6.16 -24.68
N ILE A 21 -11.07 6.22 -23.66
CA ILE A 21 -11.43 6.73 -22.34
C ILE A 21 -10.62 7.97 -21.96
N ASP A 22 -11.28 8.90 -21.28
CA ASP A 22 -10.62 10.05 -20.66
C ASP A 22 -9.68 9.61 -19.52
N GLU A 23 -8.67 10.44 -19.23
CA GLU A 23 -7.67 10.19 -18.19
C GLU A 23 -8.30 10.00 -16.80
N ARG A 24 -9.39 10.72 -16.50
CA ARG A 24 -10.12 10.58 -15.22
C ARG A 24 -10.75 9.20 -15.08
N LEU A 25 -11.35 8.70 -16.17
CA LEU A 25 -12.01 7.41 -16.23
C LEU A 25 -10.98 6.27 -16.21
N ALA A 26 -9.87 6.44 -16.94
CA ALA A 26 -8.70 5.57 -16.89
C ALA A 26 -8.18 5.39 -15.47
N ARG A 27 -8.03 6.50 -14.74
CA ARG A 27 -7.65 6.47 -13.32
C ARG A 27 -8.67 5.71 -12.48
N ALA A 28 -9.96 5.99 -12.65
CA ALA A 28 -11.02 5.31 -11.90
C ALA A 28 -10.98 3.79 -12.11
N PHE A 29 -10.83 3.33 -13.37
CA PHE A 29 -10.67 1.91 -13.69
C PHE A 29 -9.43 1.29 -13.06
N HIS A 30 -8.31 2.00 -13.07
CA HIS A 30 -7.09 1.52 -12.41
C HIS A 30 -7.33 1.28 -10.90
N LEU A 31 -7.95 2.28 -10.25
CA LEU A 31 -8.21 2.27 -8.82
C LEU A 31 -9.22 1.18 -8.42
N SER A 32 -10.26 0.98 -9.24
CA SER A 32 -11.36 0.04 -8.94
C SER A 32 -11.01 -1.42 -9.23
N LEU A 33 -10.20 -1.71 -10.24
CA LEU A 33 -9.88 -3.09 -10.66
C LEU A 33 -8.51 -3.54 -10.15
N ALA A 34 -7.43 -2.86 -10.57
CA ALA A 34 -6.08 -3.33 -10.30
C ALA A 34 -5.68 -3.07 -8.85
N GLN A 35 -5.93 -1.85 -8.38
CA GLN A 35 -5.54 -1.44 -7.03
C GLN A 35 -6.40 -2.10 -5.94
N SER A 36 -7.69 -2.35 -6.16
CA SER A 36 -8.55 -3.05 -5.20
C SER A 36 -8.08 -4.50 -4.96
N ASP A 37 -7.82 -5.25 -6.03
CA ASP A 37 -7.31 -6.62 -5.99
C ASP A 37 -5.93 -6.68 -5.31
N LEU A 38 -5.04 -5.72 -5.62
CA LEU A 38 -3.72 -5.61 -4.97
C LEU A 38 -3.85 -5.29 -3.48
N ARG A 39 -4.73 -4.35 -3.11
CA ARG A 39 -4.96 -3.96 -1.72
C ARG A 39 -5.40 -5.15 -0.87
N TYR A 40 -6.33 -5.96 -1.38
CA TYR A 40 -6.77 -7.18 -0.71
C TYR A 40 -5.62 -8.16 -0.50
N GLY A 41 -4.84 -8.43 -1.55
CA GLY A 41 -3.68 -9.31 -1.44
C GLY A 41 -2.65 -8.79 -0.42
N LEU A 42 -2.30 -7.51 -0.48
CA LEU A 42 -1.28 -6.92 0.38
C LEU A 42 -1.58 -7.03 1.87
N LEU A 43 -2.84 -7.10 2.29
CA LEU A 43 -3.19 -7.34 3.69
C LEU A 43 -2.66 -8.69 4.20
N CYS A 44 -2.70 -9.72 3.36
CA CYS A 44 -2.28 -11.07 3.74
C CYS A 44 -0.76 -11.30 3.54
N TRP A 45 -0.13 -10.66 2.55
CA TRP A 45 1.27 -10.96 2.17
C TRP A 45 2.12 -9.73 1.82
N GLY A 46 1.76 -8.55 2.33
CA GLY A 46 2.54 -7.31 2.12
C GLY A 46 3.97 -7.33 2.68
N THR A 47 4.28 -8.26 3.59
CA THR A 47 5.61 -8.50 4.17
C THR A 47 6.40 -9.60 3.47
N ALA A 48 5.84 -10.20 2.41
CA ALA A 48 6.48 -11.27 1.65
C ALA A 48 7.84 -10.84 1.05
N ALA A 49 8.63 -11.83 0.66
CA ALA A 49 9.92 -11.60 0.04
C ALA A 49 9.80 -10.75 -1.24
N ASN A 50 10.83 -9.94 -1.51
CA ASN A 50 10.87 -9.07 -2.68
C ASN A 50 10.76 -9.85 -4.00
N SER A 51 11.19 -11.13 -4.03
CA SER A 51 11.03 -12.02 -5.17
C SER A 51 9.56 -12.16 -5.63
N TYR A 52 8.61 -12.15 -4.69
CA TYR A 52 7.18 -12.24 -4.99
C TYR A 52 6.54 -10.86 -5.20
N LEU A 53 7.00 -9.83 -4.50
CA LEU A 53 6.45 -8.48 -4.61
C LEU A 53 6.92 -7.75 -5.87
N ASN A 54 8.14 -8.00 -6.35
CA ASN A 54 8.71 -7.31 -7.51
C ASN A 54 7.90 -7.52 -8.81
N PRO A 55 7.49 -8.75 -9.17
CA PRO A 55 6.62 -8.96 -10.33
C PRO A 55 5.31 -8.16 -10.25
N LEU A 56 4.71 -8.04 -9.06
CA LEU A 56 3.49 -7.24 -8.87
C LEU A 56 3.76 -5.76 -9.08
N LYS A 57 4.87 -5.23 -8.53
CA LYS A 57 5.28 -3.83 -8.71
C LYS A 57 5.46 -3.49 -10.19
N ILE A 58 6.12 -4.38 -10.93
CA ILE A 58 6.35 -4.21 -12.37
C ILE A 58 5.01 -4.17 -13.12
N ILE A 59 4.09 -5.08 -12.80
CA ILE A 59 2.79 -5.13 -13.46
C ILE A 59 1.90 -3.95 -13.09
N HIS A 60 1.85 -3.56 -11.82
CA HIS A 60 1.12 -2.38 -11.34
C HIS A 60 1.59 -1.10 -12.02
N ARG A 61 2.91 -0.91 -12.10
CA ARG A 61 3.53 0.19 -12.84
C ARG A 61 3.17 0.15 -14.32
N SER A 62 3.27 -1.03 -14.93
CA SER A 62 3.02 -1.20 -16.36
C SER A 62 1.54 -0.98 -16.70
N SER A 63 0.62 -1.45 -15.85
CA SER A 63 -0.82 -1.28 -16.05
C SER A 63 -1.23 0.18 -15.90
N SER A 64 -0.67 0.88 -14.91
CA SER A 64 -0.84 2.34 -14.75
C SER A 64 -0.40 3.10 -16.00
N LYS A 65 0.80 2.79 -16.54
CA LYS A 65 1.33 3.46 -17.73
C LYS A 65 0.50 3.19 -18.98
N VAL A 66 0.11 1.93 -19.18
CA VAL A 66 -0.69 1.52 -20.34
C VAL A 66 -2.04 2.22 -20.33
N LEU A 67 -2.73 2.22 -19.19
CA LEU A 67 -4.08 2.76 -19.08
C LEU A 67 -4.11 4.29 -19.17
N LEU A 68 -3.09 4.98 -18.64
CA LEU A 68 -2.94 6.45 -18.75
C LEU A 68 -2.22 6.89 -20.04
N ASN A 69 -2.04 5.97 -20.99
CA ASN A 69 -1.36 6.18 -22.27
C ASN A 69 0.02 6.88 -22.15
N ARG A 70 0.80 6.54 -21.12
CA ARG A 70 2.15 7.11 -20.90
C ARG A 70 3.23 6.25 -21.53
N LYS A 71 4.31 6.90 -22.00
CA LYS A 71 5.47 6.22 -22.59
C LYS A 71 6.07 5.20 -21.61
N ARG A 72 6.61 4.09 -22.13
CA ARG A 72 7.25 3.03 -21.32
C ARG A 72 8.33 3.57 -20.38
N ARG A 73 9.14 4.53 -20.85
CA ARG A 73 10.24 5.17 -20.10
C ARG A 73 9.80 6.30 -19.15
N TYR A 74 8.51 6.62 -19.08
CA TYR A 74 8.00 7.67 -18.18
C TYR A 74 8.36 7.35 -16.72
N ALA A 75 8.79 8.35 -15.97
CA ALA A 75 9.19 8.19 -14.57
C ALA A 75 8.00 7.71 -13.73
N THR A 76 8.22 6.71 -12.87
CA THR A 76 7.13 6.11 -12.08
C THR A 76 6.63 7.06 -11.01
N ASP A 77 7.54 7.76 -10.36
CA ASP A 77 7.21 8.60 -9.21
C ASP A 77 6.39 9.80 -9.68
N LEU A 78 6.75 10.39 -10.82
CA LEU A 78 5.94 11.39 -11.50
C LEU A 78 4.56 10.85 -11.88
N LEU A 79 4.47 9.61 -12.39
CA LEU A 79 3.19 9.00 -12.76
C LEU A 79 2.27 8.87 -11.55
N TYR A 80 2.79 8.36 -10.44
CA TYR A 80 2.04 8.12 -9.23
C TYR A 80 1.60 9.43 -8.57
N ASN A 81 2.45 10.46 -8.59
CA ASN A 81 2.10 11.77 -8.07
C ASN A 81 1.02 12.46 -8.91
N VAL A 82 1.19 12.53 -10.23
CA VAL A 82 0.24 13.18 -11.15
C VAL A 82 -1.11 12.44 -11.15
N ALA A 83 -1.08 11.12 -11.30
CA ALA A 83 -2.29 10.31 -11.31
C ALA A 83 -2.86 10.04 -9.91
N ARG A 84 -2.22 10.53 -8.84
CA ARG A 84 -2.55 10.24 -7.44
C ARG A 84 -2.84 8.74 -7.21
N ILE A 85 -1.96 7.90 -7.75
CA ILE A 85 -1.96 6.44 -7.58
C ILE A 85 -0.91 6.11 -6.54
N LEU A 86 -1.20 5.15 -5.66
CA LEU A 86 -0.27 4.73 -4.62
C LEU A 86 0.63 3.62 -5.14
N ASP A 87 1.91 3.67 -4.76
CA ASP A 87 2.80 2.52 -4.93
C ASP A 87 2.38 1.36 -4.00
N ILE A 88 2.79 0.14 -4.33
CA ILE A 88 2.50 -1.08 -3.58
C ILE A 88 2.88 -0.96 -2.10
N ARG A 89 4.04 -0.37 -1.78
CA ARG A 89 4.45 -0.17 -0.38
C ARG A 89 3.54 0.83 0.34
N HIS A 90 3.23 1.95 -0.30
CA HIS A 90 2.33 2.96 0.27
C HIS A 90 0.90 2.41 0.45
N MET A 91 0.40 1.62 -0.51
CA MET A 91 -0.88 0.91 -0.40
C MET A 91 -0.90 -0.03 0.80
N TYR A 92 0.18 -0.77 1.02
CA TYR A 92 0.29 -1.68 2.16
C TYR A 92 0.23 -0.94 3.50
N TYR A 93 1.04 0.12 3.67
CA TYR A 93 1.03 0.90 4.91
C TYR A 93 -0.32 1.60 5.16
N LEU A 94 -0.93 2.16 4.12
CA LEU A 94 -2.25 2.78 4.23
C LEU A 94 -3.30 1.75 4.64
N ASN A 95 -3.32 0.57 4.01
CA ASN A 95 -4.27 -0.49 4.36
C ASN A 95 -4.08 -0.98 5.79
N LEU A 96 -2.83 -1.14 6.24
CA LEU A 96 -2.55 -1.50 7.63
C LEU A 96 -3.09 -0.46 8.60
N ALA A 97 -2.81 0.83 8.36
CA ALA A 97 -3.29 1.92 9.21
C ALA A 97 -4.83 1.93 9.28
N VAL A 98 -5.50 1.81 8.13
CA VAL A 98 -6.98 1.77 8.06
C VAL A 98 -7.55 0.58 8.83
N VAL A 99 -6.95 -0.60 8.72
CA VAL A 99 -7.42 -1.80 9.46
C VAL A 99 -7.29 -1.61 10.97
N VAL A 100 -6.25 -0.91 11.42
CA VAL A 100 -5.99 -0.69 12.85
C VAL A 100 -6.95 0.33 13.43
N ILE A 101 -7.17 1.43 12.73
CA ILE A 101 -8.16 2.46 13.10
C ILE A 101 -9.55 1.81 13.18
N ARG A 102 -9.95 1.04 12.16
CA ARG A 102 -11.24 0.34 12.14
C ARG A 102 -11.41 -0.73 13.22
N ARG A 103 -10.31 -1.23 13.80
CA ARG A 103 -10.33 -2.19 14.91
C ARG A 103 -10.13 -1.51 16.26
N GLU A 104 -10.29 -0.19 16.32
CA GLU A 104 -10.22 0.64 17.54
C GLU A 104 -8.91 0.47 18.33
N GLU A 105 -7.77 0.32 17.65
CA GLU A 105 -6.45 0.17 18.29
C GLU A 105 -6.33 -0.98 19.32
N LYS A 106 -7.34 -1.85 19.46
CA LYS A 106 -7.39 -2.89 20.52
C LYS A 106 -6.21 -3.86 20.48
N GLU A 107 -5.58 -3.97 19.32
CA GLU A 107 -4.40 -4.80 19.06
C GLU A 107 -3.08 -4.14 19.51
N LEU A 108 -3.08 -2.83 19.79
CA LEU A 108 -1.87 -2.07 20.10
C LEU A 108 -1.76 -1.76 21.59
N LYS A 109 -0.65 -2.22 22.19
CA LYS A 109 -0.34 -1.94 23.59
C LYS A 109 0.08 -0.47 23.74
N LYS A 110 -0.73 0.32 24.45
CA LYS A 110 -0.41 1.72 24.78
C LYS A 110 0.73 1.78 25.79
N ILE A 111 1.58 2.79 25.66
CA ILE A 111 2.61 3.08 26.66
C ILE A 111 2.00 4.03 27.69
N GLU A 112 1.80 3.55 28.91
CA GLU A 112 1.39 4.39 30.02
C GLU A 112 2.64 5.01 30.66
N HIS A 113 2.82 6.31 30.44
CA HIS A 113 3.81 7.10 31.16
C HIS A 113 3.10 7.99 32.18
N LYS A 114 3.60 8.01 33.42
CA LYS A 114 3.08 8.88 34.50
C LYS A 114 3.33 10.37 34.24
N TYR A 115 4.21 10.71 33.30
CA TYR A 115 4.58 12.08 32.92
C TYR A 115 4.74 12.19 31.41
N GLN A 116 4.54 13.40 30.86
CA GLN A 116 4.68 13.65 29.43
C GLN A 116 6.14 13.58 29.00
N THR A 117 6.49 12.58 28.19
CA THR A 117 7.82 12.48 27.58
C THR A 117 7.83 13.25 26.25
N ARG A 118 8.85 14.10 26.04
CA ARG A 118 9.04 14.90 24.80
C ARG A 118 9.10 14.07 23.51
N ARG A 119 9.31 12.74 23.61
CA ARG A 119 9.34 11.78 22.50
C ARG A 119 8.43 10.58 22.79
N GLY A 120 7.27 10.82 23.40
CA GLY A 120 6.32 9.76 23.72
C GLY A 120 5.77 9.13 22.45
N CYS A 121 6.22 7.91 22.15
CA CYS A 121 5.51 7.06 21.20
C CYS A 121 4.24 6.55 21.89
N PRO A 122 3.04 6.70 21.30
CA PRO A 122 1.80 6.28 21.96
C PRO A 122 1.72 4.76 22.17
N PHE A 123 2.38 3.97 21.32
CA PHE A 123 2.30 2.50 21.37
C PHE A 123 3.66 1.82 21.49
N LEU A 124 3.67 0.71 22.23
CA LEU A 124 4.84 -0.13 22.47
C LEU A 124 5.17 -0.94 21.21
N VAL A 125 6.32 -0.67 20.61
CA VAL A 125 6.85 -1.51 19.52
C VAL A 125 7.41 -2.80 20.13
N PRO A 126 7.00 -4.00 19.65
CA PRO A 126 7.57 -5.27 20.10
C PRO A 126 9.09 -5.31 19.92
N ARG A 127 9.81 -5.84 20.91
CA ARG A 127 11.27 -6.05 20.81
C ARG A 127 11.53 -7.33 20.03
N THR A 128 12.00 -7.19 18.80
CA THR A 128 12.38 -8.32 17.95
C THR A 128 13.81 -8.17 17.48
N THR A 129 14.63 -9.22 17.59
CA THR A 129 16.00 -9.23 17.07
C THR A 129 16.09 -9.88 15.69
N SER A 130 15.16 -10.80 15.38
CA SER A 130 15.15 -11.55 14.12
C SER A 130 14.59 -10.72 12.95
N SER A 131 15.09 -10.97 11.74
CA SER A 131 14.59 -10.32 10.52
C SER A 131 13.13 -10.67 10.20
N GLY A 132 12.68 -11.86 10.62
CA GLY A 132 11.27 -12.27 10.55
C GLY A 132 10.38 -11.50 11.54
N GLY A 133 10.86 -11.26 12.76
CA GLY A 133 10.14 -10.47 13.77
C GLY A 133 9.91 -9.02 13.33
N HIS A 134 10.89 -8.41 12.67
CA HIS A 134 10.74 -7.08 12.05
C HIS A 134 9.72 -7.04 10.89
N LYS A 135 9.40 -8.20 10.32
CA LYS A 135 8.37 -8.36 9.28
C LYS A 135 7.03 -8.81 9.85
N SER A 136 6.94 -9.00 11.17
CA SER A 136 5.66 -9.30 11.82
C SER A 136 4.70 -8.14 11.64
N ARG A 137 3.41 -8.48 11.52
CA ARG A 137 2.36 -7.48 11.38
C ARG A 137 2.36 -6.50 12.56
N GLU A 138 2.47 -7.02 13.78
CA GLU A 138 2.51 -6.23 15.01
C GLU A 138 3.64 -5.20 14.97
N TYR A 139 4.86 -5.62 14.66
CA TYR A 139 6.00 -4.71 14.59
C TYR A 139 5.80 -3.58 13.57
N ILE A 140 5.39 -3.92 12.34
CA ILE A 140 5.22 -2.94 11.26
C ILE A 140 4.09 -2.00 11.58
N VAL A 141 2.94 -2.52 12.02
CA VAL A 141 1.76 -1.72 12.33
C VAL A 141 2.10 -0.69 13.40
N THR A 142 2.68 -1.11 14.53
CA THR A 142 2.98 -0.19 15.63
C THR A 142 3.96 0.88 15.20
N LYS A 143 4.97 0.51 14.40
CA LYS A 143 5.96 1.46 13.87
C LYS A 143 5.35 2.47 12.89
N VAL A 144 4.48 2.02 11.99
CA VAL A 144 3.77 2.89 11.04
C VAL A 144 2.86 3.84 11.80
N PHE A 145 2.09 3.34 12.76
CA PHE A 145 1.14 4.16 13.52
C PHE A 145 1.83 5.23 14.37
N ASN A 146 2.93 4.87 15.03
CA ASN A 146 3.79 5.82 15.76
C ASN A 146 4.44 6.88 14.86
N SER A 147 4.54 6.66 13.55
CA SER A 147 5.08 7.63 12.59
C SER A 147 4.03 8.59 12.00
N LEU A 148 2.74 8.29 12.16
CA LEU A 148 1.67 9.16 11.68
C LEU A 148 1.56 10.44 12.52
N PRO A 149 1.17 11.59 11.97
CA PRO A 149 0.84 12.77 12.77
C PRO A 149 -0.41 12.53 13.64
N ASP A 150 -0.66 13.38 14.64
CA ASP A 150 -1.75 13.19 15.60
C ASP A 150 -3.16 13.37 15.00
N ASP A 151 -3.30 14.08 13.89
CA ASP A 151 -4.57 14.35 13.21
C ASP A 151 -5.30 13.06 12.76
N PRO A 152 -4.69 12.17 11.94
CA PRO A 152 -5.32 10.92 11.53
C PRO A 152 -5.40 9.85 12.62
N ARG A 153 -4.80 10.05 13.80
CA ARG A 153 -4.85 9.08 14.91
C ARG A 153 -6.15 9.15 15.71
N LYS A 154 -6.92 10.24 15.59
CA LYS A 154 -8.12 10.52 16.40
C LYS A 154 -9.46 10.27 15.68
N ILE A 155 -9.44 9.65 14.49
CA ILE A 155 -10.64 9.32 13.70
C ILE A 155 -11.27 8.03 14.22
#